data_AF-A0A6I1BYM8-F1
#
_entry.id   AF-A0A6I1BYM8-F1
#
_cell.length_a   1.000
_cell.length_b   1.000
_cell.length_c   1.000
_cell.angle_alpha   90.00
_cell.angle_beta   90.00
_cell.angle_gamma   90.00
#
_symmetry.space_group_name_H-M   'P 1'
#
loop_
_entity.id
_entity.type
_entity.pdbx_description
1 polymer ?
#
loop_
_entity_poly.entity_id
_entity_poly.type
_entity_poly.pdbx_seq_one_letter_code
_entity_poly.pdbx_strand_id
1 'polypeptide(L)' 'MNKKFVAAVAALIALVSLAACGSDTANIPQCVNEDGSGQAGLCYWDSVRMGNGRGTGLYIYRDGVLVSER' A
#
# COMPACT_ATOMS: atom_id res chain seq x y z
N MET A 1 35.15 -10.64 18.07
CA MET A 1 34.01 -9.89 17.48
C MET A 1 33.72 -8.69 18.37
N ASN A 2 33.92 -7.47 17.88
CA ASN A 2 33.86 -6.25 18.70
C ASN A 2 32.39 -5.84 18.95
N LYS A 3 31.99 -5.63 20.22
CA LYS A 3 30.62 -5.21 20.61
C LYS A 3 30.09 -3.99 19.82
N LYS A 4 31.00 -3.09 19.41
CA LYS A 4 30.70 -1.91 18.58
C LYS A 4 30.19 -2.27 17.17
N PHE A 5 30.73 -3.34 16.57
CA PHE A 5 30.28 -3.84 15.27
C PHE A 5 28.88 -4.47 15.35
N VAL A 6 28.61 -5.20 16.42
CA VAL A 6 27.29 -5.84 16.63
C VAL A 6 26.19 -4.78 16.79
N ALA A 7 26.46 -3.72 17.55
CA ALA A 7 25.50 -2.63 17.73
C ALA A 7 25.24 -1.87 16.41
N ALA A 8 26.27 -1.64 15.59
CA ALA A 8 26.12 -0.97 14.30
C ALA A 8 25.26 -1.79 13.32
N VAL A 9 25.46 -3.11 13.27
CA VAL A 9 24.66 -4.00 12.42
C VAL A 9 23.21 -4.07 12.88
N ALA A 10 22.96 -4.14 14.19
CA ALA A 10 21.59 -4.16 14.73
C ALA A 10 20.83 -2.86 14.43
N ALA A 11 21.48 -1.70 14.56
CA ALA A 11 20.89 -0.42 14.21
C ALA A 11 20.58 -0.33 12.71
N LEU A 12 21.47 -0.81 11.85
CA LEU A 12 21.28 -0.82 10.40
C LEU A 12 20.07 -1.69 9.99
N ILE A 13 19.91 -2.86 10.60
CA ILE A 13 18.77 -3.76 10.34
C ILE A 13 17.46 -3.07 10.74
N ALA A 14 17.41 -2.43 11.90
CA ALA A 14 16.22 -1.72 12.37
C ALA A 14 15.81 -0.56 11.44
N LEU A 15 16.79 0.16 10.88
CA LEU A 15 16.56 1.23 9.90
C LEU A 15 15.99 0.70 8.57
N VAL A 16 16.47 -0.44 8.08
CA VAL A 16 15.96 -1.06 6.83
C VAL A 16 14.54 -1.59 7.02
N SER A 17 14.21 -2.15 8.19
CA SER A 17 12.86 -2.67 8.47
C SER A 17 11.80 -1.55 8.50
N LEU A 18 12.17 -0.34 8.94
CA LEU A 18 11.23 0.79 9.01
C LEU A 18 10.88 1.35 7.62
N ALA A 19 11.78 1.24 6.64
CA ALA A 19 11.54 1.69 5.27
C ALA A 19 10.56 0.79 4.48
N ALA A 20 10.31 -0.44 4.94
CA ALA A 20 9.36 -1.35 4.32
C ALA A 20 7.89 -1.06 4.70
N CYS A 21 7.64 -0.13 5.63
CA CYS A 21 6.28 0.31 6.00
C CYS A 21 5.80 1.50 5.15
N GLY A 22 6.37 1.67 3.95
CA GLY A 22 6.09 2.75 3.02
C GLY A 22 5.18 2.31 1.88
N SER A 23 3.88 2.59 2.02
CA SER A 23 2.92 2.81 0.93
C SER A 23 2.75 1.67 -0.08
N ASP A 24 2.04 0.60 0.31
CA ASP A 24 1.55 -0.44 -0.62
C ASP A 24 0.86 0.14 -1.86
N THR A 25 0.26 1.34 -1.77
CA THR A 25 -0.42 2.00 -2.89
C THR A 25 0.51 2.44 -4.03
N ALA A 26 1.81 2.62 -3.82
CA ALA A 26 2.72 3.14 -4.86
C ALA A 26 2.89 2.19 -6.06
N ASN A 27 2.61 0.90 -5.88
CA ASN A 27 2.68 -0.12 -6.94
C ASN A 27 1.32 -0.75 -7.27
N ILE A 28 0.24 -0.29 -6.64
CA ILE A 28 -1.10 -0.80 -6.91
C ILE A 28 -1.68 -0.01 -8.10
N PRO A 29 -2.06 -0.66 -9.22
CA PRO A 29 -2.68 0.02 -10.36
C PRO A 29 -4.09 0.53 -10.00
N GLN A 30 -4.57 1.51 -10.76
CA GLN A 30 -5.96 1.98 -10.63
C GLN A 30 -6.95 0.89 -11.03
N CYS A 31 -8.09 0.80 -10.34
CA CYS A 31 -9.13 -0.15 -10.71
C CYS A 31 -9.81 0.17 -12.06
N VAL A 32 -10.09 -0.87 -12.85
CA VAL A 32 -10.88 -0.76 -14.09
C VAL A 32 -12.33 -0.36 -13.78
N ASN A 33 -12.95 -1.04 -12.80
CA ASN A 33 -14.30 -0.75 -12.31
C ASN A 33 -14.25 -0.22 -10.87
N GLU A 34 -15.24 0.57 -10.47
CA GLU A 34 -15.30 1.20 -9.13
C GLU A 34 -15.38 0.18 -7.98
N ASP A 35 -15.98 -0.98 -8.25
CA ASP A 35 -16.11 -2.11 -7.32
C ASP A 35 -14.89 -3.05 -7.33
N GLY A 36 -13.82 -2.68 -8.05
CA GLY A 36 -12.61 -3.47 -8.18
C GLY A 36 -12.72 -4.68 -9.12
N SER A 37 -13.88 -4.92 -9.73
CA SER A 37 -14.08 -6.01 -10.68
C SER A 37 -13.37 -5.75 -12.02
N GLY A 38 -13.27 -6.79 -12.87
CA GLY A 38 -12.74 -6.65 -14.23
C GLY A 38 -11.22 -6.66 -14.35
N GLN A 39 -10.48 -6.87 -13.26
CA GLN A 39 -9.03 -7.08 -13.28
C GLN A 39 -8.61 -8.10 -12.20
N ALA A 40 -7.50 -8.79 -12.44
CA ALA A 40 -6.90 -9.71 -11.47
C ALA A 40 -5.82 -8.99 -10.65
N GLY A 41 -5.67 -9.39 -9.39
CA GLY A 41 -4.70 -8.82 -8.45
C GLY A 41 -5.22 -7.61 -7.69
N LEU A 42 -4.29 -6.83 -7.14
CA LEU A 42 -4.60 -5.62 -6.37
C LEU A 42 -4.93 -4.44 -7.29
N CYS A 43 -5.92 -3.64 -6.91
CA CYS A 43 -6.16 -2.33 -7.52
C CYS A 43 -6.63 -1.31 -6.47
N TYR A 44 -6.50 -0.02 -6.77
CA TYR A 44 -7.03 1.05 -5.93
C TYR A 44 -8.08 1.90 -6.64
N TRP A 45 -9.07 2.35 -5.89
CA TRP A 45 -10.07 3.32 -6.32
C TRP A 45 -10.12 4.50 -5.34
N ASP A 46 -9.95 5.71 -5.85
CA ASP A 46 -9.98 6.96 -5.06
C ASP A 46 -11.29 7.70 -5.37
N SER A 47 -12.18 7.76 -4.39
CA SER A 47 -13.50 8.40 -4.55
C SER A 47 -13.45 9.87 -4.94
N VAL A 48 -12.41 10.61 -4.53
CA VAL A 48 -12.25 12.03 -4.85
C VAL A 48 -11.84 12.22 -6.30
N ARG A 49 -10.89 11.40 -6.76
CA ARG A 49 -10.24 11.59 -8.06
C ARG A 49 -10.92 10.84 -9.19
N MET A 50 -11.56 9.70 -8.88
CA MET A 50 -12.12 8.77 -9.86
C MET A 50 -13.64 8.72 -9.83
N GLY A 51 -14.26 9.09 -8.71
CA GLY A 51 -15.71 9.18 -8.58
C GLY A 51 -16.28 10.52 -9.04
N ASN A 52 -17.39 10.92 -8.44
CA ASN A 52 -18.07 12.19 -8.74
C ASN A 52 -17.48 13.41 -8.00
N GLY A 53 -16.26 13.29 -7.45
CA GLY A 53 -15.61 14.32 -6.64
C GLY A 53 -16.19 14.48 -5.23
N ARG A 54 -17.01 13.52 -4.75
CA ARG A 54 -17.56 13.50 -3.39
C ARG A 54 -16.98 12.34 -2.60
N GLY A 55 -16.77 12.55 -1.31
CA GLY A 55 -16.10 11.59 -0.42
C GLY A 55 -14.62 11.90 -0.27
N THR A 56 -13.91 11.09 0.51
CA THR A 56 -12.44 11.16 0.71
C THR A 56 -11.82 9.77 0.82
N GLY A 57 -12.59 8.73 0.47
CA GLY A 57 -12.23 7.34 0.66
C GLY A 57 -11.24 6.85 -0.40
N LEU A 58 -10.22 6.12 0.06
CA LEU A 58 -9.31 5.32 -0.76
C LEU A 58 -9.57 3.83 -0.49
N TYR A 59 -9.96 3.12 -1.54
CA TYR A 59 -10.37 1.72 -1.47
C TYR A 59 -9.35 0.86 -2.18
N ILE A 60 -8.94 -0.24 -1.56
CA ILE A 60 -8.06 -1.25 -2.16
C ILE A 60 -8.85 -2.53 -2.32
N TYR A 61 -8.88 -3.05 -3.54
CA TYR A 61 -9.52 -4.32 -3.88
C TYR A 61 -8.48 -5.37 -4.28
N ARG A 62 -8.81 -6.65 -4.07
CA ARG A 62 -8.11 -7.81 -4.62
C ARG A 62 -9.13 -8.68 -5.34
N ASP A 63 -8.98 -8.84 -6.65
CA ASP A 63 -9.87 -9.67 -7.47
C ASP A 63 -11.37 -9.34 -7.28
N GLY A 64 -11.70 -8.04 -7.18
CA GLY A 64 -13.08 -7.56 -6.94
C GLY A 64 -13.57 -7.61 -5.48
N VAL A 65 -12.71 -7.97 -4.52
CA VAL A 65 -13.06 -7.99 -3.09
C VAL A 65 -12.36 -6.85 -2.36
N LEU A 66 -13.12 -6.05 -1.59
CA LEU A 66 -12.57 -4.96 -0.78
C LEU A 66 -11.67 -5.52 0.33
N VAL A 67 -10.41 -5.10 0.36
CA VAL A 67 -9.42 -5.55 1.37
C VAL A 67 -8.96 -4.44 2.30
N SER A 68 -9.11 -3.17 1.91
CA SER A 68 -8.80 -2.02 2.75
C SER A 68 -9.58 -0.79 2.32
N GLU A 69 -9.93 0.06 3.28
CA GLU A 69 -10.55 1.37 3.09
C GLU A 69 -9.90 2.37 4.07
N ARG A 70 -9.70 3.61 3.62
CA ARG A 70 -9.19 4.73 4.42
C ARG A 70 -9.87 6.03 4.07
#